data_AF-A0A0R1RMB7-F1
#
_entry.id   AF-A0A0R1RMB7-F1
#
_cell.length_a   1.000
_cell.length_b   1.000
_cell.length_c   1.000
_cell.angle_alpha   90.00
_cell.angle_beta   90.00
_cell.angle_gamma   90.00
#
_symmetry.space_group_name_H-M   'P 1'
#
loop_
_entity.id
_entity.type
_entity.pdbx_description
1 polymer ?
#
loop_
_entity_poly.entity_id
_entity_poly.type
_entity_poly.pdbx_seq_one_letter_code
_entity_poly.pdbx_strand_id
1 'polypeptide(L)'
;MEEVTMALSPMDIHNKEFTRKGRNGYAAQEVDDFLDEVIASYQQVLNQNKDLQDQLDKANHNLSQYDEMKNSLNQSILVAQEAADKVKQEANTQANSVSREAQQQAQAVVAEAQAKAGQITSDAANNAARLNNESNALREETKTFQSRLAAMLQSQLDLVHSDNWNELLQPTGLESYPELQDAISKTRPSHLASSPATVGQTSPAPTSDNSPVTADQPQTVVIFPENSGTGSNASEAQSVTRDAESTSASDDSIK
;
A
#
# COMPACT_ATOMS: atom_id res chain seq x y z
N MET A 1 -2.33 -38.85 65.96
CA MET A 1 -1.21 -39.80 65.94
C MET A 1 -1.36 -40.64 67.18
N GLU A 2 -1.50 -41.95 67.00
CA GLU A 2 -1.49 -42.89 68.12
C GLU A 2 -0.10 -42.83 68.74
N GLU A 3 0.00 -42.32 69.96
CA GLU A 3 1.27 -42.25 70.68
C GLU A 3 1.66 -43.70 71.01
N VAL A 4 2.63 -44.24 70.26
CA VAL A 4 3.19 -45.56 70.55
C VAL A 4 4.02 -45.40 71.82
N THR A 5 3.39 -45.58 72.97
CA THR A 5 4.08 -45.61 74.25
C THR A 5 4.95 -46.86 74.28
N MET A 6 6.26 -46.68 74.15
CA MET A 6 7.21 -47.78 74.32
C MET A 6 7.13 -48.24 75.76
N ALA A 7 6.55 -49.42 75.98
CA ALA A 7 6.28 -49.94 77.32
C ALA A 7 7.55 -50.20 78.16
N LEU A 8 8.72 -50.25 77.51
CA LEU A 8 10.04 -50.33 78.15
C LEU A 8 11.10 -49.57 77.33
N SER A 9 11.97 -48.83 78.02
CA SER A 9 13.24 -48.27 77.52
C SER A 9 14.38 -49.29 77.63
N PRO A 10 15.44 -49.20 76.80
CA PRO A 10 16.68 -49.96 77.02
C PRO A 10 17.21 -49.85 78.45
N MET A 11 17.06 -48.68 79.08
CA MET A 11 17.43 -48.47 80.48
C MET A 11 16.50 -49.19 81.47
N ASP A 12 15.22 -49.35 81.13
CA ASP A 12 14.27 -50.09 81.97
C ASP A 12 14.54 -51.59 81.94
N ILE A 13 15.07 -52.11 80.82
CA ILE A 13 15.52 -53.50 80.68
C ILE A 13 16.80 -53.72 81.48
N HIS A 14 17.76 -52.78 81.44
CA HIS A 14 19.01 -52.87 82.20
C HIS A 14 18.79 -52.82 83.73
N ASN A 15 17.89 -51.95 84.20
CA ASN A 15 17.60 -51.80 85.62
C ASN A 15 16.60 -52.85 86.16
N LYS A 16 16.24 -53.87 85.37
CA LYS A 16 15.22 -54.84 85.75
C LYS A 16 15.80 -55.91 86.67
N GLU A 17 15.35 -55.93 87.92
CA GLU A 17 15.71 -57.01 88.86
C GLU A 17 14.70 -58.17 88.83
N PHE A 18 15.22 -59.40 88.77
CA PHE A 18 14.42 -60.62 88.84
C PHE A 18 14.52 -61.27 90.22
N THR A 19 13.39 -61.74 90.76
CA THR A 19 13.37 -62.51 92.01
C THR A 19 13.91 -63.92 91.79
N ARG A 20 14.89 -64.34 92.62
CA ARG A 20 15.47 -65.69 92.55
C ARG A 20 14.45 -66.73 93.00
N LYS A 21 13.93 -67.52 92.06
CA LYS A 21 13.14 -68.72 92.34
C LYS A 21 14.07 -69.91 92.60
N GLY A 22 13.65 -70.84 93.47
CA GLY A 22 14.45 -71.99 93.95
C GLY A 22 14.91 -73.01 92.87
N ARG A 23 14.86 -74.32 93.16
CA ARG A 23 15.55 -75.40 92.43
C ARG A 23 15.27 -75.57 90.91
N ASN A 24 14.45 -74.72 90.28
CA ASN A 24 14.04 -74.77 88.87
C ASN A 24 14.03 -73.38 88.19
N GLY A 25 14.89 -72.45 88.61
CA GLY A 25 15.04 -71.13 87.97
C GLY A 25 16.02 -71.12 86.78
N TYR A 26 15.97 -70.08 85.95
CA TYR A 26 16.96 -69.82 84.91
C TYR A 26 18.32 -69.42 85.52
N ALA A 27 19.41 -69.70 84.81
CA ALA A 27 20.74 -69.27 85.22
C ALA A 27 20.86 -67.75 85.06
N ALA A 28 21.13 -67.03 86.15
CA ALA A 28 21.16 -65.57 86.15
C ALA A 28 22.15 -65.00 85.11
N GLN A 29 23.32 -65.63 84.96
CA GLN A 29 24.35 -65.17 84.05
C GLN A 29 23.98 -65.33 82.57
N GLU A 30 23.32 -66.42 82.18
CA GLU A 30 22.81 -66.58 80.81
C GLU A 30 21.67 -65.60 80.50
N VAL A 31 20.85 -65.26 81.51
CA VAL A 31 19.79 -64.26 81.36
C VAL A 31 20.38 -62.86 81.19
N ASP A 32 21.39 -62.50 81.99
CA ASP A 32 22.06 -61.20 81.88
C ASP A 32 22.75 -61.03 80.51
N ASP A 33 23.50 -62.04 80.06
CA ASP A 33 24.15 -62.04 78.73
C ASP A 33 23.11 -61.87 77.59
N PHE A 34 21.95 -62.52 77.70
CA PHE A 34 20.86 -62.37 76.73
C PHE A 34 20.20 -61.00 76.80
N LEU A 35 20.02 -60.42 78.00
CA LEU A 35 19.44 -59.09 78.17
C LEU A 35 20.35 -58.01 77.59
N ASP A 36 21.68 -58.15 77.67
CA ASP A 36 22.63 -57.24 77.01
C ASP A 36 22.48 -57.29 75.47
N GLU A 37 22.31 -58.48 74.88
CA GLU A 37 22.04 -58.63 73.44
C GLU A 37 20.69 -58.00 73.06
N VAL A 38 19.64 -58.23 73.87
CA VAL A 38 18.32 -57.62 73.67
C VAL A 38 18.39 -56.09 73.77
N ILE A 39 19.12 -55.53 74.73
CA ILE A 39 19.31 -54.09 74.90
C ILE A 39 19.98 -53.51 73.65
N ALA A 40 21.06 -54.13 73.16
CA ALA A 40 21.78 -53.69 71.97
C ALA A 40 20.89 -53.74 70.72
N SER A 41 20.19 -54.85 70.49
CA SER A 41 19.26 -55.00 69.37
C SER A 41 18.09 -54.01 69.47
N TYR A 42 17.57 -53.76 70.67
CA TYR A 42 16.46 -52.84 70.88
C TYR A 42 16.88 -51.40 70.62
N GLN A 43 18.06 -50.98 71.11
CA GLN A 43 18.65 -49.67 70.76
C GLN A 43 18.84 -49.52 69.24
N GLN A 44 19.30 -50.56 68.57
CA GLN A 44 19.45 -50.54 67.11
C GLN A 44 18.10 -50.30 66.41
N VAL A 45 17.04 -51.00 66.83
CA VAL A 45 15.69 -50.82 66.28
C VAL A 45 15.16 -49.41 66.57
N LEU A 46 15.38 -48.85 67.75
CA LEU A 46 15.00 -47.47 68.08
C LEU A 46 15.67 -46.45 67.17
N ASN A 47 16.99 -46.60 66.97
CA ASN A 47 17.75 -45.71 66.09
C ASN A 47 17.29 -45.82 64.64
N GLN A 48 17.03 -47.04 64.16
CA GLN A 48 16.48 -47.26 62.81
C GLN A 48 15.08 -46.68 62.66
N ASN A 49 14.21 -46.83 63.67
CA ASN A 49 12.86 -46.26 63.63
C ASN A 49 12.89 -44.73 63.58
N LYS A 50 13.78 -44.11 64.37
CA LYS A 50 14.01 -42.67 64.35
C LYS A 50 14.52 -42.20 62.98
N ASP A 51 15.50 -42.88 62.41
CA ASP A 51 16.03 -42.53 61.08
C ASP A 51 14.96 -42.69 59.99
N LEU A 52 14.16 -43.75 60.04
CA LEU A 52 13.03 -43.96 59.13
C LEU A 52 11.95 -42.87 59.29
N GLN A 53 11.64 -42.44 60.52
CA GLN A 53 10.74 -41.30 60.76
C GLN A 53 11.30 -40.00 60.19
N ASP A 54 12.58 -39.70 60.45
CA ASP A 54 13.24 -38.50 59.92
C ASP A 54 13.27 -38.52 58.38
N GLN A 55 13.45 -39.70 57.75
CA GLN A 55 13.36 -39.87 56.30
C GLN A 55 11.93 -39.69 55.77
N LEU A 56 10.93 -40.24 56.46
CA LEU A 56 9.53 -40.10 56.11
C LEU A 56 9.09 -38.64 56.15
N ASP A 57 9.49 -37.91 57.20
CA ASP A 57 9.18 -36.49 57.35
C ASP A 57 9.82 -35.65 56.23
N LYS A 58 11.09 -35.94 55.88
CA LYS A 58 11.76 -35.29 54.73
C LYS A 58 11.05 -35.61 53.41
N ALA A 59 10.67 -36.87 53.18
CA ALA A 59 9.98 -37.28 51.97
C ALA A 59 8.60 -36.62 51.85
N ASN A 60 7.83 -36.57 52.95
CA ASN A 60 6.54 -35.89 53.02
C ASN A 60 6.67 -34.39 52.77
N HIS A 61 7.70 -33.75 53.33
CA HIS A 61 7.96 -32.34 53.11
C HIS A 61 8.31 -32.05 51.63
N ASN A 62 9.13 -32.89 51.01
CA ASN A 62 9.44 -32.76 49.58
C ASN A 62 8.19 -32.97 48.71
N LEU A 63 7.34 -33.94 49.06
CA LEU A 63 6.08 -34.19 48.34
C LEU A 63 5.16 -32.97 48.40
N SER A 64 5.02 -32.35 49.58
CA SER A 64 4.25 -31.12 49.75
C SER A 64 4.78 -29.98 48.88
N GLN A 65 6.10 -29.79 48.83
CA GLN A 65 6.72 -28.79 47.96
C GLN A 65 6.47 -29.06 46.47
N TYR A 66 6.50 -30.32 46.03
CA TYR A 66 6.18 -30.67 44.65
C TYR A 66 4.71 -30.43 44.32
N ASP A 67 3.80 -30.72 45.24
CA ASP A 67 2.37 -30.43 45.05
C ASP A 67 2.11 -28.92 44.96
N GLU A 68 2.74 -28.11 45.82
CA GLU A 68 2.66 -26.65 45.75
C GLU A 68 3.23 -26.11 44.42
N MET A 69 4.39 -26.61 44.00
CA MET A 69 5.02 -26.22 42.73
C MET A 69 4.14 -26.61 41.54
N LYS A 70 3.57 -27.81 41.55
CA LYS A 70 2.64 -28.28 40.50
C LYS A 70 1.40 -27.40 40.43
N ASN A 71 0.83 -27.06 41.59
CA ASN A 71 -0.35 -26.18 41.65
C ASN A 71 -0.03 -24.78 41.13
N SER A 72 1.11 -24.21 41.52
CA SER A 72 1.58 -22.91 41.04
C SER A 72 1.85 -22.92 39.52
N LEU A 73 2.45 -23.98 39.00
CA LEU A 73 2.69 -24.15 37.57
C LEU A 73 1.38 -24.26 36.79
N ASN A 74 0.44 -25.09 37.25
CA ASN A 74 -0.88 -25.22 36.63
C ASN A 74 -1.63 -23.88 36.62
N GLN A 75 -1.59 -23.14 37.73
CA GLN A 75 -2.20 -21.81 37.79
C GLN A 75 -1.54 -20.84 36.82
N SER A 76 -0.21 -20.88 36.70
CA SER A 76 0.54 -20.04 35.77
C SER A 76 0.20 -20.36 34.31
N ILE A 77 0.03 -21.65 33.98
CA ILE A 77 -0.41 -22.09 32.64
C ILE A 77 -1.81 -21.58 32.33
N LEU A 78 -2.75 -21.69 33.28
CA LEU A 78 -4.11 -21.19 33.10
C LEU A 78 -4.14 -19.68 32.86
N VAL A 79 -3.41 -18.90 33.67
CA VAL A 79 -3.31 -17.45 33.49
C VAL A 79 -2.66 -17.10 32.15
N ALA A 80 -1.63 -17.83 31.74
CA ALA A 80 -1.00 -17.62 30.43
C ALA A 80 -1.96 -17.93 29.27
N GLN A 81 -2.77 -18.99 29.38
CA GLN A 81 -3.81 -19.33 28.40
C GLN A 81 -4.89 -18.25 28.33
N GLU A 82 -5.41 -17.81 29.48
CA GLU A 82 -6.41 -16.74 29.54
C GLU A 82 -5.87 -15.42 28.95
N ALA A 83 -4.61 -15.08 29.27
CA ALA A 83 -3.94 -13.92 28.69
C ALA A 83 -3.78 -14.05 27.17
N ALA A 84 -3.39 -15.22 26.68
CA ALA A 84 -3.27 -15.48 25.24
C ALA A 84 -4.63 -15.37 24.53
N ASP A 85 -5.69 -15.94 25.11
CA ASP A 85 -7.04 -15.86 24.56
C ASP A 85 -7.57 -14.43 24.56
N LYS A 86 -7.31 -13.67 25.63
CA LYS A 86 -7.66 -12.25 25.71
C LYS A 86 -6.95 -11.44 24.63
N VAL A 87 -5.64 -11.61 24.47
CA VAL A 87 -4.86 -10.93 23.42
C VAL A 87 -5.37 -11.31 22.03
N LYS A 88 -5.70 -12.59 21.81
CA LYS A 88 -6.28 -13.05 20.53
C LYS A 88 -7.64 -12.42 20.27
N GLN A 89 -8.51 -12.32 21.29
CA GLN A 89 -9.80 -11.68 21.17
C GLN A 89 -9.66 -10.18 20.86
N GLU A 90 -8.81 -9.47 21.60
CA GLU A 90 -8.52 -8.04 21.38
C GLU A 90 -7.91 -7.78 20.00
N ALA A 91 -6.98 -8.62 19.54
CA ALA A 91 -6.42 -8.52 18.20
C ALA A 91 -7.49 -8.72 17.12
N ASN A 92 -8.41 -9.68 17.30
CA ASN A 92 -9.50 -9.92 16.35
C ASN A 92 -10.50 -8.76 16.32
N THR A 93 -10.89 -8.21 17.48
CA THR A 93 -11.81 -7.06 17.53
C THR A 93 -11.17 -5.81 16.92
N GLN A 94 -9.89 -5.58 17.19
CA GLN A 94 -9.14 -4.47 16.61
C GLN A 94 -8.99 -4.65 15.10
N ALA A 95 -8.62 -5.85 14.62
CA ALA A 95 -8.50 -6.15 13.20
C ALA A 95 -9.84 -5.94 12.46
N ASN A 96 -10.95 -6.40 13.03
CA ASN A 96 -12.28 -6.19 12.46
C ASN A 96 -12.67 -4.70 12.43
N SER A 97 -12.33 -3.95 13.48
CA SER A 97 -12.61 -2.51 13.55
C SER A 97 -11.82 -1.74 12.49
N VAL A 98 -10.51 -2.02 12.38
CA VAL A 98 -9.63 -1.43 11.35
C VAL A 98 -10.10 -1.80 9.95
N SER A 99 -10.47 -3.07 9.70
CA SER A 99 -10.99 -3.48 8.39
C SER A 99 -12.28 -2.76 8.04
N ARG A 100 -13.20 -2.59 9.01
CA ARG A 100 -14.45 -1.87 8.79
C ARG A 100 -14.21 -0.38 8.53
N GLU A 101 -13.33 0.25 9.30
CA GLU A 101 -12.96 1.65 9.10
C GLU A 101 -12.31 1.87 7.73
N ALA A 102 -11.34 1.01 7.36
CA ALA A 102 -10.69 1.07 6.06
C ALA A 102 -11.69 0.89 4.90
N GLN A 103 -12.65 -0.04 5.04
CA GLN A 103 -13.73 -0.20 4.06
C GLN A 103 -14.62 1.03 3.95
N GLN A 104 -14.99 1.65 5.08
CA GLN A 104 -15.77 2.88 5.08
C GLN A 104 -15.02 4.05 4.44
N GLN A 105 -13.74 4.23 4.77
CA GLN A 105 -12.89 5.25 4.17
C GLN A 105 -12.73 5.02 2.66
N ALA A 106 -12.47 3.78 2.24
CA ALA A 106 -12.37 3.44 0.82
C ALA A 106 -13.69 3.74 0.07
N GLN A 107 -14.83 3.37 0.64
CA GLN A 107 -16.14 3.68 0.06
C GLN A 107 -16.39 5.20 -0.02
N ALA A 108 -16.02 5.95 1.03
CA ALA A 108 -16.14 7.41 1.04
C ALA A 108 -15.30 8.06 -0.06
N VAL A 109 -14.03 7.65 -0.21
CA VAL A 109 -13.12 8.15 -1.25
C VAL A 109 -13.66 7.82 -2.65
N VAL A 110 -14.17 6.60 -2.86
CA VAL A 110 -14.76 6.22 -4.16
C VAL A 110 -16.01 7.06 -4.45
N ALA A 111 -16.89 7.25 -3.47
CA ALA A 111 -18.09 8.06 -3.62
C ALA A 111 -17.75 9.53 -3.93
N GLU A 112 -16.77 10.11 -3.23
CA GLU A 112 -16.29 11.46 -3.48
C GLU A 112 -15.69 11.60 -4.88
N ALA A 113 -14.84 10.64 -5.29
CA ALA A 113 -14.23 10.62 -6.62
C ALA A 113 -15.29 10.51 -7.72
N GLN A 114 -16.31 9.66 -7.54
CA GLN A 114 -17.43 9.52 -8.48
C GLN A 114 -18.26 10.79 -8.57
N ALA A 115 -18.57 11.44 -7.44
CA ALA A 115 -19.30 12.70 -7.41
C ALA A 115 -18.53 13.80 -8.16
N LYS A 116 -17.21 13.91 -7.91
CA LYS A 116 -16.34 14.88 -8.57
C LYS A 116 -16.19 14.61 -10.07
N ALA A 117 -16.06 13.35 -10.46
CA ALA A 117 -16.04 12.95 -11.87
C ALA A 117 -17.36 13.29 -12.58
N GLY A 118 -18.49 13.05 -11.93
CA GLY A 118 -19.81 13.44 -12.43
C GLY A 118 -19.94 14.95 -12.61
N GLN A 119 -19.46 15.73 -11.64
CA GLN A 119 -19.44 17.19 -11.72
C GLN A 119 -18.58 17.67 -12.90
N ILE A 120 -17.34 17.19 -13.04
CA ILE A 120 -16.45 17.57 -14.14
C ILE A 120 -17.08 17.24 -15.49
N THR A 121 -17.72 16.07 -15.60
CA THR A 121 -18.39 15.64 -16.84
C THR A 121 -19.57 16.54 -17.18
N SER A 122 -20.38 16.90 -16.17
CA SER A 122 -21.49 17.84 -16.34
C SER A 122 -21.00 19.23 -16.76
N ASP A 123 -19.98 19.76 -16.08
CA ASP A 123 -19.39 21.06 -16.39
C ASP A 123 -18.78 21.07 -17.81
N ALA A 124 -18.08 20.01 -18.19
CA ALA A 124 -17.55 19.83 -19.54
C ALA A 124 -18.67 19.77 -20.59
N ALA A 125 -19.75 19.04 -20.34
CA ALA A 125 -20.90 18.96 -21.24
C ALA A 125 -21.58 20.32 -21.42
N ASN A 126 -21.79 21.06 -20.33
CA ASN A 126 -22.39 22.40 -20.36
C ASN A 126 -21.49 23.39 -21.12
N ASN A 127 -20.18 23.36 -20.89
CA ASN A 127 -19.24 24.20 -21.62
C ASN A 127 -19.18 23.85 -23.11
N ALA A 128 -19.20 22.56 -23.46
CA ALA A 128 -19.25 22.11 -24.85
C ALA A 128 -20.52 22.58 -25.56
N ALA A 129 -21.68 22.48 -24.90
CA ALA A 129 -22.95 22.99 -25.43
C ALA A 129 -22.91 24.51 -25.63
N ARG A 130 -22.37 25.26 -24.66
CA ARG A 130 -22.20 26.71 -24.78
C ARG A 130 -21.28 27.08 -25.96
N LEU A 131 -20.12 26.43 -26.06
CA LEU A 131 -19.17 26.67 -27.15
C LEU A 131 -19.78 26.34 -28.53
N ASN A 132 -20.59 25.28 -28.62
CA ASN A 132 -21.27 24.93 -29.87
C ASN A 132 -22.26 26.04 -30.28
N ASN A 133 -23.06 26.53 -29.32
CA ASN A 133 -24.00 27.63 -29.57
C ASN A 133 -23.28 28.91 -29.98
N GLU A 134 -22.20 29.29 -29.28
CA GLU A 134 -21.36 30.44 -29.64
C GLU A 134 -20.74 30.29 -31.04
N SER A 135 -20.23 29.09 -31.37
CA SER A 135 -19.68 28.79 -32.69
C SER A 135 -20.73 28.93 -33.80
N ASN A 136 -21.95 28.44 -33.55
CA ASN A 136 -23.04 28.55 -34.51
C ASN A 136 -23.51 30.01 -34.67
N ALA A 137 -23.59 30.77 -33.58
CA ALA A 137 -23.92 32.19 -33.61
C ALA A 137 -22.88 32.98 -34.43
N LEU A 138 -21.58 32.74 -34.19
CA LEU A 138 -20.50 33.40 -34.94
C LEU A 138 -20.52 33.05 -36.43
N ARG A 139 -20.85 31.79 -36.79
CA ARG A 139 -21.01 31.40 -38.20
C ARG A 139 -22.16 32.15 -38.87
N GLU A 140 -23.29 32.31 -38.19
CA GLU A 140 -24.43 33.03 -38.73
C GLU A 140 -24.15 34.54 -38.86
N GLU A 141 -23.44 35.12 -37.88
CA GLU A 141 -22.96 36.50 -37.96
C GLU A 141 -21.99 36.70 -39.13
N THR A 142 -21.05 35.78 -39.32
CA THR A 142 -20.10 35.80 -40.44
C THR A 142 -20.81 35.71 -41.78
N LYS A 143 -21.80 34.81 -41.90
CA LYS A 143 -22.61 34.67 -43.13
C LYS A 143 -23.41 35.94 -43.42
N THR A 144 -24.00 36.55 -42.38
CA THR A 144 -24.71 37.82 -42.48
C THR A 144 -23.77 38.95 -42.91
N PHE A 145 -22.57 39.02 -42.33
CA PHE A 145 -21.54 39.99 -42.72
C PHE A 145 -21.11 39.81 -44.17
N GLN A 146 -20.85 38.57 -44.62
CA GLN A 146 -20.49 38.27 -46.00
C GLN A 146 -21.59 38.73 -46.97
N SER A 147 -22.86 38.44 -46.66
CA SER A 147 -24.00 38.87 -47.48
C SER A 147 -24.09 40.41 -47.58
N ARG A 148 -23.91 41.12 -46.45
CA ARG A 148 -23.89 42.58 -46.42
C ARG A 148 -22.72 43.17 -47.21
N LEU A 149 -21.53 42.58 -47.09
CA LEU A 149 -20.34 42.99 -47.83
C LEU A 149 -20.53 42.78 -49.34
N ALA A 150 -21.04 41.62 -49.74
CA ALA A 150 -21.35 41.32 -51.13
C ALA A 150 -22.36 42.32 -51.70
N ALA A 151 -23.44 42.63 -50.96
CA ALA A 151 -24.43 43.63 -51.37
C ALA A 151 -23.81 45.04 -51.50
N MET A 152 -22.95 45.44 -50.57
CA MET A 152 -22.23 46.72 -50.65
C MET A 152 -21.31 46.78 -51.88
N LEU A 153 -20.53 45.73 -52.14
CA LEU A 153 -19.66 45.67 -53.31
C LEU A 153 -20.46 45.65 -54.62
N GLN A 154 -21.56 44.90 -54.66
CA GLN A 154 -22.48 44.87 -55.80
C GLN A 154 -23.04 46.27 -56.09
N SER A 155 -23.44 47.02 -55.05
CA SER A 155 -23.93 48.40 -55.23
C SER A 155 -22.84 49.35 -55.73
N GLN A 156 -21.59 49.19 -55.27
CA GLN A 156 -20.45 49.96 -55.79
C GLN A 156 -20.15 49.59 -57.25
N LEU A 157 -20.27 48.32 -57.60
CA LEU A 157 -20.11 47.83 -58.96
C LEU A 157 -21.20 48.40 -59.88
N ASP A 158 -22.46 48.37 -59.46
CA ASP A 158 -23.58 48.99 -60.18
C ASP A 158 -23.37 50.50 -60.37
N LEU A 159 -22.82 51.20 -59.38
CA LEU A 159 -22.50 52.63 -59.52
C LEU A 159 -21.42 52.87 -60.60
N VAL A 160 -20.39 52.03 -60.67
CA VAL A 160 -19.34 52.09 -61.71
C VAL A 160 -19.88 51.71 -63.09
N HIS A 161 -20.79 50.74 -63.15
CA HIS A 161 -21.42 50.31 -64.41
C HIS A 161 -22.61 51.18 -64.81
N SER A 162 -23.04 52.11 -63.95
CA SER A 162 -24.14 53.02 -64.26
C SER A 162 -23.79 53.88 -65.48
N ASP A 163 -24.77 54.06 -66.36
CA ASP A 163 -24.66 54.79 -67.62
C ASP A 163 -24.16 56.25 -67.45
N ASN A 164 -24.12 56.77 -66.22
CA ASN A 164 -23.49 58.04 -65.88
C ASN A 164 -22.00 58.11 -66.25
N TRP A 165 -21.24 57.02 -66.06
CA TRP A 165 -19.85 56.97 -66.54
C TRP A 165 -19.80 56.93 -68.06
N ASN A 166 -20.73 56.22 -68.70
CA ASN A 166 -20.81 56.17 -70.15
C ASN A 166 -21.16 57.55 -70.76
N GLU A 167 -21.93 58.38 -70.04
CA GLU A 167 -22.23 59.76 -70.37
C GLU A 167 -21.03 60.70 -70.12
N LEU A 168 -20.32 60.54 -68.99
CA LEU A 168 -19.13 61.34 -68.67
C LEU A 168 -17.91 61.02 -69.55
N LEU A 169 -17.79 59.78 -70.03
CA LEU A 169 -16.74 59.33 -70.95
C LEU A 169 -17.13 59.42 -72.42
N GLN A 170 -18.29 60.00 -72.76
CA GLN A 170 -18.53 60.38 -74.15
C GLN A 170 -17.40 61.32 -74.59
N PRO A 171 -16.82 61.13 -75.80
CA PRO A 171 -15.81 62.03 -76.31
C PRO A 171 -16.42 63.43 -76.42
N THR A 172 -16.18 64.26 -75.41
CA THR A 172 -16.53 65.66 -75.43
C THR A 172 -15.67 66.24 -76.54
N GLY A 173 -16.30 66.60 -77.66
CA GLY A 173 -15.66 66.89 -78.93
C GLY A 173 -14.43 67.79 -78.80
N LEU A 174 -13.26 67.17 -78.68
CA LEU A 174 -11.97 67.83 -78.83
C LEU A 174 -11.53 67.85 -80.31
N GLU A 175 -12.47 67.59 -81.24
CA GLU A 175 -12.22 67.62 -82.68
C GLU A 175 -12.69 68.93 -83.37
N SER A 176 -13.29 69.89 -82.65
CA SER A 176 -13.86 71.10 -83.28
C SER A 176 -13.33 72.43 -82.74
N TYR A 177 -12.03 72.52 -82.41
CA TYR A 177 -11.35 73.80 -82.21
C TYR A 177 -10.21 73.95 -83.24
N PRO A 178 -10.48 74.48 -84.45
CA PRO A 178 -9.46 74.73 -85.47
C PRO A 178 -8.39 75.75 -85.03
N GLU A 179 -8.65 76.55 -83.99
CA GLU A 179 -7.69 77.51 -83.43
C GLU A 179 -6.56 76.87 -82.62
N LEU A 180 -6.76 75.67 -82.07
CA LEU A 180 -5.71 74.98 -81.28
C LEU A 180 -4.66 74.30 -82.16
N GLN A 181 -4.98 73.97 -83.43
CA GLN A 181 -4.04 73.33 -84.36
C GLN A 181 -3.02 74.31 -84.97
N ASP A 182 -3.38 75.58 -85.19
CA ASP A 182 -2.44 76.62 -85.65
C ASP A 182 -1.50 77.09 -84.53
N ALA A 183 -1.97 77.06 -83.27
CA ALA A 183 -1.16 77.42 -82.11
C ALA A 183 -0.11 76.35 -81.78
N ILE A 184 -0.44 75.05 -81.87
CA ILE A 184 0.48 73.95 -81.56
C ILE A 184 1.58 73.78 -82.63
N SER A 185 1.33 74.21 -83.87
CA SER A 185 2.29 74.13 -84.98
C SER A 185 3.26 75.32 -85.04
N LYS A 186 2.89 76.49 -84.50
CA LYS A 186 3.76 77.70 -84.47
C LYS A 186 4.68 77.82 -83.25
N THR A 187 4.44 77.08 -82.16
CA THR A 187 5.31 77.06 -80.97
C THR A 187 6.01 75.72 -80.78
N ARG A 188 6.74 75.29 -81.81
CA ARG A 188 7.67 74.15 -81.70
C ARG A 188 9.12 74.64 -81.71
N PRO A 189 9.75 74.84 -80.54
CA PRO A 189 11.21 74.81 -80.45
C PRO A 189 11.71 73.39 -80.70
N SER A 190 12.48 73.24 -81.78
CA SER A 190 13.15 72.01 -82.20
C SER A 190 14.41 71.73 -81.38
N HIS A 191 14.28 71.38 -80.10
CA HIS A 191 15.39 70.79 -79.34
C HIS A 191 14.85 69.89 -78.23
N LEU A 192 15.63 68.86 -77.89
CA LEU A 192 15.31 67.72 -77.00
C LEU A 192 14.66 66.52 -77.75
N ALA A 193 15.21 66.09 -78.89
CA ALA A 193 16.20 65.01 -78.87
C ALA A 193 17.08 64.96 -77.62
N SER A 194 16.89 63.95 -76.78
CA SER A 194 17.91 63.11 -76.12
C SER A 194 17.31 62.30 -74.96
N SER A 195 17.40 60.98 -75.04
CA SER A 195 17.46 60.08 -73.87
C SER A 195 18.77 60.38 -73.10
N PRO A 196 18.94 60.11 -71.78
CA PRO A 196 19.04 58.72 -71.27
C PRO A 196 18.67 58.46 -69.78
N ALA A 197 18.80 57.16 -69.40
CA ALA A 197 19.06 56.55 -68.06
C ALA A 197 17.90 56.44 -67.05
N THR A 198 17.43 55.25 -66.60
CA THR A 198 18.03 54.20 -65.71
C THR A 198 18.27 54.74 -64.27
N VAL A 199 17.71 54.23 -63.16
CA VAL A 199 17.91 52.96 -62.39
C VAL A 199 16.84 52.99 -61.25
N GLY A 200 16.26 51.95 -60.65
CA GLY A 200 16.43 50.49 -60.60
C GLY A 200 15.26 49.87 -59.80
N GLN A 201 14.95 48.58 -60.01
CA GLN A 201 15.17 47.48 -59.05
C GLN A 201 14.36 47.63 -57.73
N THR A 202 13.52 46.70 -57.28
CA THR A 202 13.61 45.22 -57.29
C THR A 202 12.23 44.59 -57.05
N SER A 203 11.95 43.50 -57.76
CA SER A 203 11.09 42.41 -57.28
C SER A 203 11.88 41.57 -56.26
N PRO A 204 11.22 40.78 -55.39
CA PRO A 204 11.38 39.35 -55.67
C PRO A 204 10.10 38.51 -55.51
N ALA A 205 10.16 37.41 -56.27
CA ALA A 205 9.25 36.28 -56.39
C ALA A 205 9.22 35.39 -55.12
N PRO A 206 8.26 34.44 -55.02
CA PRO A 206 8.14 33.53 -53.88
C PRO A 206 9.14 32.39 -53.97
N THR A 207 9.87 32.12 -52.89
CA THR A 207 10.68 30.91 -52.75
C THR A 207 9.88 29.82 -52.03
N SER A 208 9.66 28.71 -52.74
CA SER A 208 9.59 27.39 -52.14
C SER A 208 10.94 27.08 -51.50
N ASP A 209 10.94 26.68 -50.24
CA ASP A 209 12.00 25.82 -49.69
C ASP A 209 11.34 24.70 -48.89
N ASN A 210 11.82 23.49 -49.14
CA ASN A 210 11.31 22.23 -48.63
C ASN A 210 12.48 21.49 -48.01
N SER A 211 12.24 20.93 -46.81
CA SER A 211 12.98 19.90 -46.06
C SER A 211 13.78 20.40 -44.83
N PRO A 212 13.98 19.55 -43.80
CA PRO A 212 12.98 19.14 -42.82
C PRO A 212 13.41 19.53 -41.40
N VAL A 213 12.48 19.99 -40.55
CA VAL A 213 12.76 20.14 -39.11
C VAL A 213 12.50 18.80 -38.43
N THR A 214 13.60 18.17 -38.04
CA THR A 214 13.69 17.04 -37.12
C THR A 214 13.01 17.35 -35.79
N ALA A 215 12.34 16.31 -35.27
CA ALA A 215 11.65 16.23 -34.00
C ALA A 215 12.41 16.84 -32.81
N ASP A 216 11.67 17.56 -31.95
CA ASP A 216 12.05 17.78 -30.56
C ASP A 216 10.85 17.43 -29.67
N GLN A 217 10.88 16.20 -29.15
CA GLN A 217 10.03 15.75 -28.05
C GLN A 217 10.67 16.23 -26.74
N PRO A 218 9.93 16.76 -25.75
CA PRO A 218 10.47 16.80 -24.40
C PRO A 218 10.58 15.36 -23.87
N GLN A 219 11.81 14.86 -23.81
CA GLN A 219 12.15 13.59 -23.20
C GLN A 219 11.75 13.63 -21.71
N THR A 220 10.84 12.73 -21.32
CA THR A 220 10.60 12.41 -19.91
C THR A 220 11.83 11.66 -19.40
N VAL A 221 12.64 12.32 -18.57
CA VAL A 221 13.73 11.66 -17.86
C VAL A 221 13.11 10.82 -16.73
N VAL A 222 12.99 9.52 -16.97
CA VAL A 222 12.72 8.55 -15.89
C VAL A 222 14.03 8.36 -15.13
N ILE A 223 14.14 9.00 -13.97
CA ILE A 223 15.24 8.76 -13.02
C ILE A 223 14.91 7.47 -12.27
N PHE A 224 15.58 6.38 -12.62
CA PHE A 224 15.64 5.19 -11.76
C PHE A 224 16.75 5.40 -10.72
N PRO A 225 16.50 5.12 -9.42
CA PRO A 225 17.57 5.16 -8.43
C PRO A 225 18.55 4.01 -8.69
N GLU A 226 19.82 4.38 -8.83
CA GLU A 226 20.98 3.49 -8.90
C GLU A 226 21.04 2.62 -7.64
N ASN A 227 20.81 1.31 -7.79
CA ASN A 227 21.06 0.33 -6.75
C ASN A 227 22.55 -0.05 -6.79
N SER A 228 23.34 0.50 -5.88
CA SER A 228 24.69 0.05 -5.57
C SER A 228 24.62 -1.26 -4.79
N GLY A 229 24.74 -2.38 -5.51
CA GLY A 229 24.81 -3.72 -4.94
C GLY A 229 25.83 -4.59 -5.66
N THR A 230 27.11 -4.41 -5.34
CA THR A 230 28.16 -5.39 -5.62
C THR A 230 27.94 -6.64 -4.76
N GLY A 231 27.93 -7.83 -5.36
CA GLY A 231 28.03 -9.07 -4.58
C GLY A 231 27.63 -10.33 -5.34
N SER A 232 28.62 -10.96 -5.96
CA SER A 232 28.63 -12.34 -6.44
C SER A 232 27.81 -13.34 -5.60
N ASN A 233 27.03 -14.19 -6.26
CA ASN A 233 27.31 -15.64 -6.24
C ASN A 233 26.46 -16.40 -7.27
N ALA A 234 27.17 -17.09 -8.16
CA ALA A 234 26.67 -18.22 -8.90
C ALA A 234 26.82 -19.46 -8.00
N SER A 235 25.73 -20.19 -7.79
CA SER A 235 25.70 -21.61 -7.37
C SER A 235 24.27 -22.09 -7.65
N GLU A 236 24.03 -22.82 -8.74
CA GLU A 236 24.00 -24.28 -8.79
C GLU A 236 22.81 -24.91 -8.04
N ALA A 237 22.14 -25.81 -8.77
CA ALA A 237 21.26 -26.90 -8.33
C ALA A 237 19.73 -26.71 -8.28
N GLN A 238 19.11 -27.35 -9.28
CA GLN A 238 18.06 -28.37 -9.17
C GLN A 238 16.59 -27.94 -9.08
N SER A 239 15.98 -28.05 -10.26
CA SER A 239 14.65 -28.60 -10.50
C SER A 239 14.30 -29.78 -9.59
N VAL A 240 13.20 -29.66 -8.85
CA VAL A 240 12.39 -30.81 -8.41
C VAL A 240 10.94 -30.51 -8.74
N THR A 241 10.53 -31.04 -9.89
CA THR A 241 9.16 -31.45 -10.19
C THR A 241 8.73 -32.52 -9.20
N ARG A 242 7.57 -32.33 -8.55
CA ARG A 242 6.81 -33.43 -7.97
C ARG A 242 5.37 -33.35 -8.50
N ASP A 243 5.17 -34.10 -9.56
CA ASP A 243 3.88 -34.68 -9.92
C ASP A 243 3.59 -35.91 -9.04
N ALA A 244 2.30 -36.25 -8.98
CA ALA A 244 1.69 -37.51 -8.55
C ALA A 244 1.57 -37.70 -7.01
N GLU A 245 0.51 -38.26 -6.44
CA GLU A 245 -0.64 -38.96 -7.00
C GLU A 245 -1.73 -39.07 -5.92
N SER A 246 -2.97 -39.14 -6.41
CA SER A 246 -4.14 -39.86 -5.87
C SER A 246 -3.93 -40.76 -4.64
N THR A 247 -4.78 -40.58 -3.62
CA THR A 247 -5.47 -41.73 -3.00
C THR A 247 -6.90 -41.35 -2.65
N SER A 248 -7.81 -41.94 -3.40
CA SER A 248 -9.24 -42.08 -3.14
C SER A 248 -9.53 -43.03 -1.97
N ALA A 249 -10.70 -42.84 -1.35
CA ALA A 249 -11.50 -43.87 -0.69
C ALA A 249 -10.92 -44.35 0.66
N SER A 250 -11.67 -44.65 1.72
CA SER A 250 -13.07 -44.96 1.93
C SER A 250 -13.34 -44.77 3.43
N ASP A 251 -14.61 -44.89 3.80
CA ASP A 251 -15.04 -45.48 5.08
C ASP A 251 -14.81 -44.62 6.33
N ASP A 252 -15.66 -44.62 7.35
CA ASP A 252 -16.83 -45.42 7.65
C ASP A 252 -17.55 -44.65 8.77
N SER A 253 -18.87 -44.77 8.79
CA SER A 253 -19.76 -44.80 9.95
C SER A 253 -19.47 -43.98 11.23
N ILE A 254 -20.52 -43.35 11.76
CA ILE A 254 -21.24 -43.80 12.98
C ILE A 254 -21.93 -42.59 13.65
N LYS A 255 -23.26 -42.73 13.75
CA LYS A 255 -24.23 -42.15 14.71
C LYS A 255 -24.51 -40.64 14.69
#